data_AF-A0A1B9SGT0-F1
#
_entry.id   AF-A0A1B9SGT0-F1
#
_cell.length_a   1.000
_cell.length_b   1.000
_cell.length_c   1.000
_cell.angle_alpha   90.00
_cell.angle_beta   90.00
_cell.angle_gamma   90.00
#
_symmetry.space_group_name_H-M   'P 1'
#
loop_
_entity.id
_entity.type
_entity.pdbx_description
1 polymer ?
#
loop_
_entity_poly.entity_id
_entity_poly.type
_entity_poly.pdbx_seq_one_letter_code
_entity_poly.pdbx_strand_id
1 'polypeptide(L)'
;MTSILTNTSAIAALQTLRSINYGLQGTQGRVSSGLRVEKASDNAAYWSIATTMRSDGKAMSAVTDALGMSSAKVDTAYSAMSSVVDLLGEFKAKLVVATEDGVDRTKVQDELDQLKQQVVSVAQAASFNGVNWLNTDILDMEDPEYSLTNVVSSFVRSGGSVSLETVDVDQARTALFNTSGKGILQAEAGGPSALLGGLERNPTASGSWGRSYHFPGDIVFSPSDTLTFDLTLDANGSSAGQTYNVTIDYDLINRALHRNDGQIPGPGDLQTVLWTFFQENSVPATTSSGGSIWNNIGYVTIWSLGVPGEPENDVQISNVSSSLPGGNGMGLENASTGTNSKPYASGSVEFREPFLMSDTDSISFDLQVSDGTAVSYTLTRADVEAALGNGDGIIATSSDMATLLSYKLAGQGLVFTGGSAGVSISVDPSVHPETGSHSNYTFSNVHGSVTSSDLDFLSIDVTGSANVGWMLVGLEGMLQDVVAGASYLGAMEKRIDLQSEFSLKMTDTIAQGVGRLVDADMEEESSRLAAQQTQQQLAIQSLSIANAAPKGVLTLFG
;
A
#
# COMPACT_ATOMS: atom_id res chain seq x y z
N MET A 1 39.39 72.03 -71.15
CA MET A 1 40.63 71.31 -71.52
C MET A 1 40.43 69.83 -71.33
N THR A 2 40.21 69.09 -72.40
CA THR A 2 40.21 67.61 -72.40
C THR A 2 41.66 67.13 -72.44
N SER A 3 42.16 66.60 -71.32
CA SER A 3 43.49 65.99 -71.26
C SER A 3 43.44 64.61 -71.93
N ILE A 4 44.30 64.37 -72.93
CA ILE A 4 44.46 63.04 -73.57
C ILE A 4 45.12 62.04 -72.59
N LEU A 5 45.91 62.56 -71.64
CA LEU A 5 46.63 61.75 -70.64
C LEU A 5 45.73 61.33 -69.46
N THR A 6 44.63 62.03 -69.22
CA THR A 6 43.70 61.72 -68.12
C THR A 6 42.25 61.75 -68.63
N ASN A 7 41.73 60.58 -68.96
CA ASN A 7 40.36 60.42 -69.46
C ASN A 7 39.35 60.47 -68.29
N THR A 8 38.88 61.67 -67.98
CA THR A 8 37.97 61.92 -66.84
C THR A 8 36.61 61.22 -67.00
N SER A 9 36.10 61.06 -68.22
CA SER A 9 34.83 60.35 -68.47
C SER A 9 34.97 58.83 -68.29
N ALA A 10 36.10 58.23 -68.69
CA ALA A 10 36.37 56.83 -68.40
C ALA A 10 36.61 56.57 -66.90
N ILE A 11 37.26 57.51 -66.19
CA ILE A 11 37.43 57.41 -64.72
C ILE A 11 36.07 57.45 -64.01
N ALA A 12 35.18 58.37 -64.41
CA ALA A 12 33.83 58.46 -63.86
C ALA A 12 33.02 57.17 -64.14
N ALA A 13 33.03 56.67 -65.37
CA ALA A 13 32.37 55.42 -65.73
C ALA A 13 32.95 54.21 -64.98
N LEU A 14 34.27 54.18 -64.75
CA LEU A 14 34.93 53.13 -63.97
C LEU A 14 34.55 53.19 -62.48
N GLN A 15 34.42 54.39 -61.91
CA GLN A 15 33.93 54.56 -60.53
C GLN A 15 32.48 54.05 -60.40
N THR A 16 31.61 54.38 -61.37
CA THR A 16 30.25 53.85 -61.43
C THR A 16 30.23 52.33 -61.56
N LEU A 17 31.04 51.74 -62.46
CA LEU A 17 31.14 50.29 -62.62
C LEU A 17 31.65 49.60 -61.36
N ARG A 18 32.64 50.18 -60.67
CA ARG A 18 33.14 49.66 -59.38
C ARG A 18 32.05 49.70 -58.30
N SER A 19 31.24 50.77 -58.27
CA SER A 19 30.10 50.88 -57.35
C SER A 19 29.01 49.84 -57.65
N ILE A 20 28.65 49.63 -58.93
CA ILE A 20 27.70 48.59 -59.34
C ILE A 20 28.23 47.20 -59.01
N ASN A 21 29.50 46.92 -59.29
CA ASN A 21 30.11 45.63 -58.97
C ASN A 21 30.13 45.34 -57.47
N TYR A 22 30.40 46.36 -56.64
CA TYR A 22 30.34 46.22 -55.19
C TYR A 22 28.91 45.92 -54.71
N GLY A 23 27.91 46.63 -55.26
CA GLY A 23 26.50 46.37 -54.97
C GLY A 23 26.03 44.99 -55.43
N LEU A 24 26.48 44.55 -56.62
CA LEU A 24 26.16 43.25 -57.20
C LEU A 24 26.75 42.10 -56.39
N GLN A 25 28.00 42.22 -55.92
CA GLN A 25 28.60 41.22 -55.02
C GLN A 25 27.81 41.09 -53.71
N GLY A 26 27.33 42.21 -53.14
CA GLY A 26 26.51 42.20 -51.94
C GLY A 26 25.17 41.48 -52.15
N THR A 27 24.41 41.86 -53.19
CA THR A 27 23.14 41.20 -53.53
C THR A 27 23.33 39.74 -53.89
N GLN A 28 24.38 39.39 -54.65
CA GLN A 28 24.69 38.01 -54.99
C GLN A 28 25.02 37.18 -53.74
N GLY A 29 25.73 37.77 -52.77
CA GLY A 29 25.96 37.17 -51.46
C GLY A 29 24.66 36.88 -50.72
N ARG A 30 23.76 37.87 -50.62
CA ARG A 30 22.46 37.70 -49.95
C ARG A 30 21.54 36.69 -50.64
N VAL A 31 21.48 36.70 -51.97
CA VAL A 31 20.74 35.69 -52.75
C VAL A 31 21.34 34.30 -52.55
N SER A 32 22.66 34.19 -52.43
CA SER A 32 23.33 32.90 -52.21
C SER A 32 23.18 32.39 -50.78
N SER A 33 23.20 33.26 -49.76
CA SER A 33 23.10 32.87 -48.36
C SER A 33 21.66 32.83 -47.85
N GLY A 34 20.73 33.48 -48.55
CA GLY A 34 19.35 33.70 -48.09
C GLY A 34 19.24 34.70 -46.93
N LEU A 35 20.35 35.33 -46.52
CA LEU A 35 20.41 36.18 -45.34
C LEU A 35 20.70 37.63 -45.73
N ARG A 36 19.88 38.55 -45.24
CA ARG A 36 20.15 40.00 -45.28
C ARG A 36 21.28 40.41 -44.34
N VAL A 37 21.43 39.71 -43.21
CA VAL A 37 22.48 39.92 -42.20
C VAL A 37 23.17 38.59 -41.94
N GLU A 38 24.32 38.36 -42.59
CA GLU A 38 25.05 37.10 -42.49
C GLU A 38 26.13 37.17 -41.41
N LYS A 39 26.85 38.29 -41.36
CA LYS A 39 27.98 38.54 -40.45
C LYS A 39 27.79 39.80 -39.62
N ALA A 40 28.53 39.90 -38.52
CA ALA A 40 28.45 41.05 -37.60
C ALA A 40 28.74 42.40 -38.26
N SER A 41 29.53 42.42 -39.34
CA SER A 41 29.82 43.66 -40.09
C SER A 41 28.68 44.15 -40.97
N ASP A 42 27.66 43.32 -41.24
CA ASP A 42 26.47 43.75 -42.00
C ASP A 42 25.51 44.54 -41.09
N ASN A 43 25.27 44.02 -39.88
CA ASN A 43 24.57 44.72 -38.80
C ASN A 43 24.83 44.04 -37.45
N ALA A 44 25.67 44.66 -36.62
CA ALA A 44 26.10 44.07 -35.35
C ALA A 44 24.96 43.78 -34.37
N ALA A 45 23.93 44.64 -34.32
CA ALA A 45 22.81 44.49 -33.40
C ALA A 45 21.90 43.32 -33.80
N TYR A 46 21.44 43.29 -35.06
CA TYR A 46 20.60 42.19 -35.55
C TYR A 46 21.34 40.86 -35.55
N TRP A 47 22.63 40.86 -35.95
CA TRP A 47 23.44 39.65 -35.93
C TRP A 47 23.62 39.09 -34.51
N SER A 48 23.89 39.94 -33.52
CA SER A 48 24.06 39.52 -32.12
C SER A 48 22.76 38.93 -31.56
N ILE A 49 21.63 39.63 -31.71
CA ILE A 49 20.32 39.14 -31.24
C ILE A 49 19.96 37.82 -31.93
N ALA A 50 20.09 37.73 -33.26
CA ALA A 50 19.77 36.53 -34.00
C ALA A 50 20.71 35.35 -33.65
N THR A 51 21.97 35.61 -33.34
CA THR A 51 22.92 34.58 -32.89
C THR A 51 22.55 34.04 -31.51
N THR A 52 22.20 34.92 -30.57
CA THR A 52 21.68 34.51 -29.25
C THR A 52 20.39 33.70 -29.41
N MET A 53 19.43 34.18 -30.20
CA MET A 53 18.18 33.46 -30.47
C MET A 53 18.41 32.09 -31.14
N ARG A 54 19.33 31.98 -32.12
CA ARG A 54 19.71 30.68 -32.71
C ARG A 54 20.34 29.74 -31.69
N SER A 55 21.17 30.26 -30.79
CA SER A 55 21.75 29.48 -29.70
C SER A 55 20.67 28.98 -28.74
N ASP A 56 19.70 29.84 -28.41
CA ASP A 56 18.56 29.48 -27.57
C ASP A 56 17.69 28.40 -28.23
N GLY A 57 17.39 28.55 -29.53
CA GLY A 57 16.67 27.53 -30.30
C GLY A 57 17.36 26.15 -30.25
N LYS A 58 18.69 26.10 -30.40
CA LYS A 58 19.46 24.84 -30.28
C LYS A 58 19.38 24.25 -28.87
N ALA A 59 19.45 25.08 -27.83
CA ALA A 59 19.31 24.62 -26.45
C ALA A 59 17.90 24.07 -26.19
N MET A 60 16.86 24.74 -26.71
CA MET A 60 15.48 24.26 -26.61
C MET A 60 15.22 22.98 -27.39
N SER A 61 15.87 22.78 -28.54
CA SER A 61 15.83 21.49 -29.23
C SER A 61 16.39 20.36 -28.35
N ALA A 62 17.56 20.57 -27.72
CA ALA A 62 18.14 19.57 -26.82
C ALA A 62 17.26 19.30 -25.58
N VAL A 63 16.56 20.31 -25.06
CA VAL A 63 15.55 20.13 -23.99
C VAL A 63 14.38 19.31 -24.50
N THR A 64 13.90 19.57 -25.70
CA THR A 64 12.77 18.85 -26.29
C THR A 64 13.12 17.37 -26.48
N ASP A 65 14.35 17.06 -26.89
CA ASP A 65 14.85 15.68 -26.94
C ASP A 65 14.88 15.04 -25.54
N ALA A 66 15.31 15.79 -24.51
CA ALA A 66 15.30 15.31 -23.13
C ALA A 66 13.87 15.10 -22.58
N LEU A 67 12.93 16.00 -22.90
CA LEU A 67 11.51 15.87 -22.56
C LEU A 67 10.89 14.65 -23.25
N GLY A 68 11.24 14.39 -24.52
CA GLY A 68 10.81 13.18 -25.23
C GLY A 68 11.34 11.91 -24.56
N MET A 69 12.58 11.92 -24.07
CA MET A 69 13.15 10.82 -23.30
C MET A 69 12.43 10.63 -21.95
N SER A 70 12.07 11.72 -21.28
CA SER A 70 11.29 11.70 -20.04
C SER A 70 9.86 11.21 -20.25
N SER A 71 9.16 11.65 -21.31
CA SER A 71 7.84 11.13 -21.67
C SER A 71 7.91 9.64 -21.95
N ALA A 72 8.88 9.18 -22.77
CA ALA A 72 9.02 7.75 -23.05
C ALA A 72 9.23 6.88 -21.78
N LYS A 73 9.93 7.40 -20.75
CA LYS A 73 10.05 6.73 -19.45
C LYS A 73 8.72 6.64 -18.72
N VAL A 74 8.01 7.76 -18.60
CA VAL A 74 6.71 7.82 -17.92
C VAL A 74 5.69 6.95 -18.65
N ASP A 75 5.63 7.02 -19.98
CA ASP A 75 4.70 6.26 -20.82
C ASP A 75 4.93 4.75 -20.71
N THR A 76 6.20 4.32 -20.64
CA THR A 76 6.56 2.91 -20.44
C THR A 76 6.05 2.40 -19.10
N ALA A 77 6.30 3.15 -18.01
CA ALA A 77 5.84 2.80 -16.68
C ALA A 77 4.30 2.82 -16.58
N TYR A 78 3.65 3.85 -17.16
CA TYR A 78 2.20 4.00 -17.18
C TYR A 78 1.52 2.84 -17.93
N SER A 79 2.01 2.49 -19.12
CA SER A 79 1.44 1.41 -19.93
C SER A 79 1.54 0.05 -19.22
N ALA A 80 2.65 -0.21 -18.55
CA ALA A 80 2.84 -1.42 -17.76
C ALA A 80 1.95 -1.42 -16.51
N MET A 81 1.82 -0.29 -15.80
CA MET A 81 0.87 -0.15 -14.69
C MET A 81 -0.57 -0.41 -15.12
N SER A 82 -1.01 0.16 -16.24
CA SER A 82 -2.34 -0.09 -16.79
C SER A 82 -2.57 -1.58 -17.06
N SER A 83 -1.56 -2.27 -17.62
CA SER A 83 -1.66 -3.71 -17.88
C SER A 83 -1.75 -4.52 -16.58
N VAL A 84 -1.05 -4.08 -15.52
CA VAL A 84 -1.13 -4.70 -14.20
C VAL A 84 -2.50 -4.49 -13.56
N VAL A 85 -3.12 -3.32 -13.70
CA VAL A 85 -4.51 -3.08 -13.23
C VAL A 85 -5.47 -4.10 -13.86
N ASP A 86 -5.38 -4.31 -15.17
CA ASP A 86 -6.23 -5.28 -15.88
C ASP A 86 -6.00 -6.72 -15.36
N LEU A 87 -4.73 -7.12 -15.20
CA LEU A 87 -4.36 -8.45 -14.67
C LEU A 87 -4.83 -8.67 -13.22
N LEU A 88 -4.73 -7.66 -12.36
CA LEU A 88 -5.23 -7.73 -10.99
C LEU A 88 -6.76 -7.82 -10.96
N GLY A 89 -7.45 -7.17 -11.90
CA GLY A 89 -8.89 -7.32 -12.10
C GLY A 89 -9.29 -8.76 -12.47
N GLU A 90 -8.54 -9.41 -13.37
CA GLU A 90 -8.73 -10.82 -13.69
C GLU A 90 -8.42 -11.73 -12.50
N PHE A 91 -7.33 -11.45 -11.77
CA PHE A 91 -6.94 -12.18 -10.57
C PHE A 91 -8.04 -12.13 -9.50
N LYS A 92 -8.63 -10.94 -9.28
CA LYS A 92 -9.76 -10.76 -8.36
C LYS A 92 -10.96 -11.61 -8.77
N ALA A 93 -11.31 -11.63 -10.05
CA ALA A 93 -12.41 -12.44 -10.55
C ALA A 93 -12.18 -13.94 -10.25
N LYS A 94 -10.94 -14.42 -10.39
CA LYS A 94 -10.55 -15.80 -10.05
C LYS A 94 -10.60 -16.08 -8.55
N LEU A 95 -10.19 -15.14 -7.70
CA LEU A 95 -10.35 -15.27 -6.24
C LEU A 95 -11.82 -15.38 -5.83
N VAL A 96 -12.73 -14.63 -6.46
CA VAL A 96 -14.16 -14.75 -6.19
C VAL A 96 -14.66 -16.16 -6.53
N VAL A 97 -14.25 -16.73 -7.66
CA VAL A 97 -14.58 -18.12 -8.02
C VAL A 97 -14.09 -19.12 -6.97
N ALA A 98 -12.96 -18.87 -6.30
CA ALA A 98 -12.46 -19.74 -5.23
C ALA A 98 -13.35 -19.76 -3.97
N THR A 99 -14.25 -18.77 -3.81
CA THR A 99 -15.19 -18.70 -2.68
C THR A 99 -16.43 -19.59 -2.84
N GLU A 100 -16.74 -20.02 -4.07
CA GLU A 100 -17.92 -20.83 -4.37
C GLU A 100 -17.76 -22.28 -3.87
N ASP A 101 -18.86 -22.83 -3.34
CA ASP A 101 -18.90 -24.20 -2.86
C ASP A 101 -18.81 -25.21 -4.03
N GLY A 102 -17.96 -26.23 -3.87
CA GLY A 102 -17.78 -27.29 -4.88
C GLY A 102 -16.75 -26.98 -5.97
N VAL A 103 -16.04 -25.86 -5.89
CA VAL A 103 -14.92 -25.52 -6.80
C VAL A 103 -13.64 -26.25 -6.41
N ASP A 104 -12.90 -26.71 -7.41
CA ASP A 104 -11.56 -27.32 -7.26
C ASP A 104 -10.50 -26.22 -7.09
N ARG A 105 -10.22 -25.85 -5.83
CA ARG A 105 -9.32 -24.74 -5.48
C ARG A 105 -7.89 -24.93 -5.97
N THR A 106 -7.43 -26.17 -6.17
CA THR A 106 -6.09 -26.44 -6.72
C THR A 106 -5.98 -25.97 -8.17
N LYS A 107 -7.00 -26.20 -9.00
CA LYS A 107 -7.00 -25.71 -10.38
C LYS A 107 -7.13 -24.20 -10.48
N VAL A 108 -7.91 -23.60 -9.57
CA VAL A 108 -7.99 -22.13 -9.49
C VAL A 108 -6.63 -21.55 -9.10
N GLN A 109 -5.92 -22.19 -8.15
CA GLN A 109 -4.57 -21.79 -7.78
C GLN A 109 -3.60 -21.83 -8.97
N ASP A 110 -3.64 -22.86 -9.82
CA ASP A 110 -2.81 -22.94 -11.03
C ASP A 110 -3.05 -21.74 -11.97
N GLU A 111 -4.29 -21.30 -12.13
CA GLU A 111 -4.64 -20.11 -12.92
C GLU A 111 -4.17 -18.81 -12.25
N LEU A 112 -4.32 -18.70 -10.92
CA LEU A 112 -3.83 -17.56 -10.14
C LEU A 112 -2.30 -17.43 -10.25
N ASP A 113 -1.56 -18.53 -10.18
CA ASP A 113 -0.10 -18.52 -10.29
C ASP A 113 0.37 -18.10 -11.69
N GLN A 114 -0.38 -18.42 -12.74
CA GLN A 114 -0.10 -17.90 -14.09
C GLN A 114 -0.28 -16.37 -14.15
N LEU A 115 -1.35 -15.85 -13.55
CA LEU A 115 -1.58 -14.40 -13.49
C LEU A 115 -0.50 -13.69 -12.68
N LYS A 116 -0.03 -14.26 -11.56
CA LYS A 116 1.11 -13.72 -10.79
C LYS A 116 2.35 -13.58 -11.67
N GLN A 117 2.69 -14.63 -12.41
CA GLN A 117 3.85 -14.62 -13.31
C GLN A 117 3.72 -13.58 -14.42
N GLN A 118 2.52 -13.37 -14.96
CA GLN A 118 2.26 -12.33 -15.95
C GLN A 118 2.47 -10.93 -15.36
N VAL A 119 1.95 -10.65 -14.16
CA VAL A 119 2.16 -9.37 -13.46
C VAL A 119 3.65 -9.10 -13.25
N VAL A 120 4.39 -10.10 -12.74
CA VAL A 120 5.85 -9.99 -12.55
C VAL A 120 6.57 -9.73 -13.87
N SER A 121 6.17 -10.43 -14.94
CA SER A 121 6.79 -10.27 -16.27
C SER A 121 6.56 -8.88 -16.85
N VAL A 122 5.35 -8.33 -16.71
CA VAL A 122 5.02 -6.96 -17.15
C VAL A 122 5.82 -5.94 -16.34
N ALA A 123 5.88 -6.08 -15.01
CA ALA A 123 6.66 -5.20 -14.15
C ALA A 123 8.16 -5.21 -14.51
N GLN A 124 8.74 -6.38 -14.78
CA GLN A 124 10.15 -6.52 -15.19
C GLN A 124 10.43 -5.95 -16.59
N ALA A 125 9.49 -6.10 -17.52
CA ALA A 125 9.63 -5.63 -18.90
C ALA A 125 9.49 -4.10 -19.04
N ALA A 126 8.94 -3.42 -18.03
CA ALA A 126 8.74 -1.97 -17.99
C ALA A 126 10.05 -1.16 -17.79
N SER A 127 11.10 -1.51 -18.54
CA SER A 127 12.39 -0.84 -18.49
C SER A 127 12.62 0.02 -19.71
N PHE A 128 13.09 1.24 -19.49
CA PHE A 128 13.51 2.15 -20.55
C PHE A 128 14.90 2.70 -20.25
N ASN A 129 15.83 2.49 -21.19
CA ASN A 129 17.26 2.78 -21.02
C ASN A 129 17.87 2.18 -19.74
N GLY A 130 17.43 0.97 -19.36
CA GLY A 130 17.93 0.25 -18.19
C GLY A 130 17.39 0.75 -16.84
N VAL A 131 16.46 1.71 -16.84
CA VAL A 131 15.77 2.19 -15.64
C VAL A 131 14.39 1.57 -15.60
N ASN A 132 13.98 1.03 -14.44
CA ASN A 132 12.65 0.49 -14.19
C ASN A 132 12.09 1.15 -12.92
N TRP A 133 10.87 1.70 -13.00
CA TRP A 133 10.20 2.36 -11.86
C TRP A 133 9.12 1.50 -11.21
N LEU A 134 8.80 0.35 -11.81
CA LEU A 134 7.85 -0.63 -11.29
C LEU A 134 8.54 -1.79 -10.57
N ASN A 135 9.82 -2.03 -10.84
CA ASN A 135 10.65 -3.02 -10.16
C ASN A 135 11.99 -2.38 -9.77
N THR A 136 12.17 -2.14 -8.48
CA THR A 136 13.24 -1.29 -7.94
C THR A 136 14.15 -2.04 -6.95
N ASP A 137 15.26 -1.40 -6.59
CA ASP A 137 16.24 -1.88 -5.59
C ASP A 137 16.56 -0.73 -4.62
N ILE A 138 15.52 -0.23 -3.95
CA ILE A 138 15.55 0.89 -3.02
C ILE A 138 15.60 0.33 -1.61
N LEU A 139 16.59 0.76 -0.82
CA LEU A 139 16.77 0.25 0.55
C LEU A 139 15.61 0.65 1.47
N ASP A 140 15.19 1.91 1.41
CA ASP A 140 14.12 2.48 2.23
C ASP A 140 13.14 3.25 1.32
N MET A 141 11.91 2.73 1.16
CA MET A 141 10.88 3.35 0.32
C MET A 141 10.15 4.50 1.02
N GLU A 142 10.26 4.63 2.33
CA GLU A 142 9.55 5.63 3.12
C GLU A 142 10.37 6.91 3.29
N ASP A 143 11.70 6.80 3.18
CA ASP A 143 12.60 7.94 3.21
C ASP A 143 12.69 8.61 1.81
N PRO A 144 12.22 9.87 1.67
CA PRO A 144 12.31 10.62 0.41
C PRO A 144 13.74 10.78 -0.12
N GLU A 145 14.77 10.63 0.72
CA GLU A 145 16.18 10.67 0.29
C GLU A 145 16.52 9.50 -0.66
N TYR A 146 15.84 8.36 -0.53
CA TYR A 146 16.09 7.15 -1.32
C TYR A 146 14.99 6.85 -2.35
N SER A 147 13.74 7.23 -2.08
CA SER A 147 12.58 6.89 -2.93
C SER A 147 12.33 7.88 -4.08
N LEU A 148 12.95 9.06 -4.05
CA LEU A 148 12.79 10.05 -5.12
C LEU A 148 13.80 9.85 -6.25
N THR A 149 13.31 9.86 -7.48
CA THR A 149 14.13 10.07 -8.68
C THR A 149 13.66 11.30 -9.43
N ASN A 150 14.38 11.76 -10.45
CA ASN A 150 14.01 12.96 -11.19
C ASN A 150 13.90 12.75 -12.70
N VAL A 151 13.01 13.53 -13.30
CA VAL A 151 12.89 13.66 -14.75
C VAL A 151 12.92 15.12 -15.17
N VAL A 152 13.44 15.38 -16.36
CA VAL A 152 13.43 16.72 -16.95
C VAL A 152 11.98 17.13 -17.22
N SER A 153 11.62 18.34 -16.82
CA SER A 153 10.25 18.85 -16.91
C SER A 153 10.15 20.16 -17.70
N SER A 154 11.13 21.06 -17.61
CA SER A 154 11.08 22.31 -18.37
C SER A 154 12.45 22.97 -18.53
N PHE A 155 12.47 24.02 -19.34
CA PHE A 155 13.63 24.88 -19.57
C PHE A 155 13.29 26.31 -19.16
N VAL A 156 14.17 26.92 -18.37
CA VAL A 156 14.00 28.30 -17.90
C VAL A 156 15.21 29.13 -18.31
N ARG A 157 14.97 30.27 -18.96
CA ARG A 157 15.99 31.28 -19.22
C ARG A 157 15.73 32.50 -18.33
N SER A 158 16.63 32.77 -17.40
CA SER A 158 16.52 33.92 -16.49
C SER A 158 17.85 34.67 -16.40
N GLY A 159 17.82 35.98 -16.66
CA GLY A 159 18.99 36.86 -16.52
C GLY A 159 20.22 36.49 -17.37
N GLY A 160 20.05 35.75 -18.46
CA GLY A 160 21.15 35.27 -19.31
C GLY A 160 21.72 33.90 -18.91
N SER A 161 21.24 33.31 -17.80
CA SER A 161 21.53 31.92 -17.41
C SER A 161 20.45 30.98 -17.95
N VAL A 162 20.84 29.72 -18.17
CA VAL A 162 20.01 28.66 -18.75
C VAL A 162 19.86 27.49 -17.76
N SER A 163 18.62 27.34 -17.29
CA SER A 163 18.01 26.31 -16.43
C SER A 163 17.49 25.05 -17.10
N LEU A 164 17.80 23.84 -16.62
CA LEU A 164 16.86 22.71 -16.71
C LEU A 164 16.14 22.58 -15.37
N GLU A 165 14.81 22.50 -15.40
CA GLU A 165 14.00 22.20 -14.22
C GLU A 165 13.57 20.73 -14.25
N THR A 166 13.70 20.06 -13.10
CA THR A 166 13.30 18.67 -12.94
C THR A 166 12.05 18.56 -12.09
N VAL A 167 11.33 17.45 -12.25
CA VAL A 167 10.25 17.04 -11.36
C VAL A 167 10.65 15.74 -10.70
N ASP A 168 10.43 15.67 -9.40
CA ASP A 168 10.65 14.46 -8.62
C ASP A 168 9.52 13.46 -8.89
N VAL A 169 9.93 12.23 -9.13
CA VAL A 169 9.11 11.03 -9.29
C VAL A 169 9.26 10.26 -7.98
N ASP A 170 8.15 10.13 -7.27
CA ASP A 170 8.06 9.34 -6.06
C ASP A 170 7.92 7.85 -6.40
N GLN A 171 9.01 7.09 -6.27
CA GLN A 171 9.01 5.67 -6.59
C GLN A 171 8.24 4.83 -5.59
N ALA A 172 7.92 5.34 -4.39
CA ALA A 172 7.05 4.63 -3.45
C ALA A 172 5.61 4.49 -4.00
N ARG A 173 5.20 5.43 -4.86
CA ARG A 173 3.90 5.42 -5.54
C ARG A 173 3.89 4.64 -6.85
N THR A 174 5.06 4.21 -7.35
CA THR A 174 5.16 3.54 -8.66
C THR A 174 5.71 2.13 -8.58
N ALA A 175 6.57 1.83 -7.61
CA ALA A 175 7.20 0.53 -7.49
C ALA A 175 6.17 -0.55 -7.12
N LEU A 176 5.89 -1.46 -8.06
CA LEU A 176 5.07 -2.65 -7.79
C LEU A 176 5.84 -3.65 -6.94
N PHE A 177 7.12 -3.81 -7.24
CA PHE A 177 8.05 -4.69 -6.54
C PHE A 177 9.35 -3.96 -6.23
N ASN A 178 9.96 -4.30 -5.11
CA ASN A 178 11.23 -3.79 -4.64
C ASN A 178 12.00 -4.92 -3.92
N THR A 179 13.33 -4.89 -4.00
CA THR A 179 14.18 -5.96 -3.42
C THR A 179 14.11 -6.01 -1.89
N SER A 180 13.93 -4.88 -1.21
CA SER A 180 13.77 -4.81 0.24
C SER A 180 12.33 -5.03 0.72
N GLY A 181 11.39 -5.30 -0.19
CA GLY A 181 9.96 -5.35 0.07
C GLY A 181 9.30 -3.97 -0.01
N LYS A 182 8.10 -3.84 0.55
CA LYS A 182 7.29 -2.60 0.56
C LYS A 182 6.76 -2.11 -0.79
N GLY A 183 7.08 -2.76 -1.92
CA GLY A 183 6.44 -2.47 -3.21
C GLY A 183 4.92 -2.55 -3.11
N ILE A 184 4.18 -1.88 -3.99
CA ILE A 184 2.69 -1.83 -3.97
C ILE A 184 2.07 -3.24 -3.91
N LEU A 185 2.73 -4.24 -4.50
CA LEU A 185 2.26 -5.64 -4.51
C LEU A 185 3.00 -6.55 -3.52
N GLN A 186 3.81 -6.01 -2.64
CA GLN A 186 4.58 -6.75 -1.64
C GLN A 186 4.14 -6.36 -0.24
N ALA A 187 4.18 -7.35 0.66
CA ALA A 187 4.03 -7.06 2.08
C ALA A 187 5.18 -6.18 2.59
N GLU A 188 4.88 -5.42 3.65
CA GLU A 188 5.89 -4.68 4.38
C GLU A 188 6.85 -5.65 5.09
N ALA A 189 8.13 -5.28 5.20
CA ALA A 189 9.12 -6.08 5.91
C ALA A 189 8.79 -6.14 7.42
N GLY A 190 8.08 -7.19 7.86
CA GLY A 190 7.61 -7.38 9.24
C GLY A 190 6.44 -8.37 9.37
N GLY A 191 5.65 -8.52 8.31
CA GLY A 191 4.54 -9.48 8.21
C GLY A 191 3.24 -9.03 8.93
N PRO A 192 2.14 -9.79 8.75
CA PRO A 192 0.76 -9.39 9.10
C PRO A 192 0.45 -9.23 10.61
N SER A 193 1.46 -9.28 11.48
CA SER A 193 1.31 -9.24 12.95
C SER A 193 1.76 -7.92 13.58
N ALA A 194 2.27 -6.99 12.78
CA ALA A 194 2.82 -5.72 13.24
C ALA A 194 1.75 -4.64 13.46
N LEU A 195 0.81 -4.52 12.51
CA LEU A 195 -0.02 -3.33 12.33
C LEU A 195 -1.32 -3.31 13.15
N LEU A 196 -1.79 -4.46 13.64
CA LEU A 196 -3.03 -4.55 14.43
C LEU A 196 -2.78 -4.67 15.95
N GLY A 197 -1.52 -4.52 16.38
CA GLY A 197 -1.13 -4.57 17.79
C GLY A 197 -1.57 -5.86 18.49
N GLY A 198 -1.67 -6.96 17.75
CA GLY A 198 -2.08 -8.30 18.19
C GLY A 198 -3.59 -8.58 18.17
N LEU A 199 -4.42 -7.58 17.86
CA LEU A 199 -5.89 -7.75 17.81
C LEU A 199 -6.34 -8.70 16.70
N GLU A 200 -5.52 -8.93 15.67
CA GLU A 200 -5.82 -9.81 14.53
C GLU A 200 -6.15 -11.25 14.94
N ARG A 201 -5.74 -11.66 16.14
CA ARG A 201 -6.04 -12.98 16.70
C ARG A 201 -7.45 -13.11 17.27
N ASN A 202 -8.29 -12.09 17.14
CA ASN A 202 -9.64 -12.04 17.71
C ASN A 202 -9.60 -12.40 19.20
N PRO A 203 -8.88 -11.61 20.03
CA PRO A 203 -8.65 -11.96 21.43
C PRO A 203 -9.98 -12.17 22.15
N THR A 204 -10.10 -13.35 22.74
CA THR A 204 -11.26 -13.76 23.52
C THR A 204 -10.79 -14.31 24.86
N ALA A 205 -11.50 -13.96 25.93
CA ALA A 205 -11.30 -14.58 27.22
C ALA A 205 -12.65 -14.72 27.93
N SER A 206 -12.77 -15.78 28.72
CA SER A 206 -13.88 -15.98 29.64
C SER A 206 -13.33 -16.19 31.05
N GLY A 207 -14.09 -15.75 32.04
CA GLY A 207 -13.92 -16.24 33.39
C GLY A 207 -14.28 -17.72 33.47
N SER A 208 -13.92 -18.33 34.58
CA SER A 208 -14.25 -19.71 34.87
C SER A 208 -14.45 -19.91 36.36
N TRP A 209 -15.34 -20.83 36.69
CA TRP A 209 -15.60 -21.19 38.08
C TRP A 209 -15.85 -22.69 38.19
N GLY A 210 -15.11 -23.35 39.08
CA GLY A 210 -15.27 -24.76 39.33
C GLY A 210 -14.84 -25.18 40.73
N ARG A 211 -15.35 -26.34 41.16
CA ARG A 211 -15.03 -26.96 42.45
C ARG A 211 -14.41 -28.32 42.27
N SER A 212 -13.30 -28.55 42.97
CA SER A 212 -12.59 -29.82 42.96
C SER A 212 -13.04 -30.74 44.08
N TYR A 213 -13.18 -32.02 43.77
CA TYR A 213 -13.52 -33.07 44.71
C TYR A 213 -12.44 -34.14 44.66
N HIS A 214 -11.99 -34.60 45.82
CA HIS A 214 -10.97 -35.63 45.91
C HIS A 214 -11.48 -36.94 45.33
N PHE A 215 -10.70 -37.63 44.51
CA PHE A 215 -11.03 -38.97 44.05
C PHE A 215 -10.27 -40.02 44.90
N PRO A 216 -10.98 -40.93 45.61
CA PRO A 216 -10.38 -41.78 46.62
C PRO A 216 -9.59 -42.99 46.07
N GLY A 217 -9.67 -43.26 44.77
CA GLY A 217 -9.01 -44.38 44.10
C GLY A 217 -10.00 -45.28 43.35
N ASP A 218 -9.53 -46.42 42.85
CA ASP A 218 -10.31 -47.36 42.03
C ASP A 218 -11.67 -47.74 42.66
N ILE A 219 -12.75 -47.58 41.89
CA ILE A 219 -14.12 -47.93 42.28
C ILE A 219 -14.74 -48.85 41.23
N VAL A 220 -15.55 -49.82 41.67
CA VAL A 220 -16.24 -50.77 40.78
C VAL A 220 -17.72 -50.80 41.15
N PHE A 221 -18.57 -50.53 40.17
CA PHE A 221 -20.02 -50.66 40.30
C PHE A 221 -20.45 -52.07 39.91
N SER A 222 -21.33 -52.67 40.69
CA SER A 222 -22.14 -53.81 40.26
C SER A 222 -23.40 -53.33 39.52
N PRO A 223 -24.12 -54.20 38.78
CA PRO A 223 -25.34 -53.81 38.07
C PRO A 223 -26.48 -53.26 38.96
N SER A 224 -26.42 -53.47 40.28
CA SER A 224 -27.37 -52.91 41.24
C SER A 224 -26.88 -51.63 41.92
N ASP A 225 -25.63 -51.22 41.68
CA ASP A 225 -25.06 -50.07 42.35
C ASP A 225 -25.45 -48.75 41.68
N THR A 226 -25.75 -47.76 42.51
CA THR A 226 -26.13 -46.42 42.11
C THR A 226 -25.53 -45.38 43.06
N LEU A 227 -25.09 -44.26 42.50
CA LEU A 227 -24.72 -43.05 43.22
C LEU A 227 -25.57 -41.90 42.70
N THR A 228 -26.33 -41.24 43.58
CA THR A 228 -27.17 -40.09 43.25
C THR A 228 -26.75 -38.86 44.03
N PHE A 229 -26.81 -37.68 43.43
CA PHE A 229 -26.59 -36.42 44.12
C PHE A 229 -27.27 -35.25 43.41
N ASP A 230 -27.50 -34.17 44.15
CA ASP A 230 -28.00 -32.92 43.61
C ASP A 230 -26.84 -32.01 43.24
N LEU A 231 -26.73 -31.70 41.95
CA LEU A 231 -25.81 -30.72 41.41
C LEU A 231 -26.55 -29.39 41.25
N THR A 232 -26.34 -28.46 42.16
CA THR A 232 -26.86 -27.09 42.03
C THR A 232 -25.80 -26.21 41.39
N LEU A 233 -26.13 -25.66 40.21
CA LEU A 233 -25.28 -24.71 39.49
C LEU A 233 -25.78 -23.29 39.76
N ASP A 234 -24.82 -22.39 39.92
CA ASP A 234 -25.02 -20.93 39.89
C ASP A 234 -25.93 -20.39 41.00
N ALA A 235 -26.06 -21.17 42.09
CA ALA A 235 -26.69 -20.72 43.32
C ALA A 235 -25.74 -19.79 44.10
N ASN A 236 -26.23 -18.59 44.41
CA ASN A 236 -25.47 -17.56 45.12
C ASN A 236 -26.35 -16.86 46.18
N GLY A 237 -25.85 -15.78 46.79
CA GLY A 237 -26.61 -15.04 47.82
C GLY A 237 -27.90 -14.37 47.31
N SER A 238 -28.04 -14.21 45.99
CA SER A 238 -29.11 -13.49 45.30
C SER A 238 -29.99 -14.40 44.42
N SER A 239 -29.53 -15.61 44.08
CA SER A 239 -30.26 -16.59 43.28
C SER A 239 -30.17 -18.01 43.84
N ALA A 240 -31.25 -18.76 43.69
CA ALA A 240 -31.30 -20.17 44.05
C ALA A 240 -30.55 -21.08 43.07
N GLY A 241 -30.15 -20.56 41.90
CA GLY A 241 -29.51 -21.34 40.83
C GLY A 241 -30.44 -22.42 40.26
N GLN A 242 -29.85 -23.38 39.54
CA GLN A 242 -30.57 -24.51 38.97
C GLN A 242 -29.99 -25.84 39.46
N THR A 243 -30.86 -26.69 40.02
CA THR A 243 -30.49 -28.02 40.52
C THR A 243 -30.79 -29.11 39.50
N TYR A 244 -29.80 -29.99 39.29
CA TYR A 244 -29.85 -31.16 38.44
C TYR A 244 -29.63 -32.41 39.29
N ASN A 245 -30.50 -33.40 39.14
CA ASN A 245 -30.37 -34.68 39.84
C ASN A 245 -29.45 -35.57 39.02
N VAL A 246 -28.24 -35.83 39.51
CA VAL A 246 -27.25 -36.68 38.83
C VAL A 246 -27.37 -38.11 39.36
N THR A 247 -27.43 -39.09 38.45
CA THR A 247 -27.39 -40.51 38.79
C THR A 247 -26.24 -41.17 38.02
N ILE A 248 -25.31 -41.77 38.74
CA ILE A 248 -24.25 -42.62 38.21
C ILE A 248 -24.60 -44.07 38.53
N ASP A 249 -24.74 -44.87 37.48
CA ASP A 249 -25.03 -46.30 37.57
C ASP A 249 -24.11 -47.11 36.65
N TYR A 250 -24.21 -48.44 36.76
CA TYR A 250 -23.42 -49.38 35.97
C TYR A 250 -23.51 -49.15 34.46
N ASP A 251 -24.70 -48.81 33.96
CA ASP A 251 -24.95 -48.64 32.52
C ASP A 251 -24.34 -47.34 31.99
N LEU A 252 -24.46 -46.23 32.74
CA LEU A 252 -23.81 -44.96 32.39
C LEU A 252 -22.29 -45.12 32.33
N ILE A 253 -21.69 -45.81 33.32
CA ILE A 253 -20.22 -45.99 33.38
C ILE A 253 -19.72 -46.73 32.15
N ASN A 254 -20.35 -47.86 31.85
CA ASN A 254 -19.98 -48.70 30.72
C ASN A 254 -20.20 -47.98 29.37
N ARG A 255 -21.29 -47.22 29.26
CA ARG A 255 -21.56 -46.38 28.08
C ARG A 255 -20.50 -45.29 27.91
N ALA A 256 -20.18 -44.57 28.97
CA ALA A 256 -19.24 -43.45 28.95
C ALA A 256 -17.79 -43.89 28.66
N LEU A 257 -17.37 -45.03 29.22
CA LEU A 257 -15.98 -45.51 29.10
C LEU A 257 -15.79 -46.54 27.96
N HIS A 258 -16.87 -46.93 27.29
CA HIS A 258 -16.89 -48.00 26.28
C HIS A 258 -16.38 -49.35 26.82
N ARG A 259 -16.85 -49.72 28.02
CA ARG A 259 -16.50 -50.95 28.75
C ARG A 259 -17.76 -51.71 29.16
N ASN A 260 -17.59 -52.86 29.82
CA ASN A 260 -18.69 -53.69 30.37
C ASN A 260 -18.30 -54.26 31.75
N ASP A 261 -17.55 -53.51 32.55
CA ASP A 261 -17.00 -53.96 33.83
C ASP A 261 -17.37 -53.05 35.02
N GLY A 262 -18.03 -51.92 34.78
CA GLY A 262 -18.43 -50.96 35.81
C GLY A 262 -17.25 -50.31 36.54
N GLN A 263 -16.03 -50.41 35.98
CA GLN A 263 -14.83 -49.92 36.64
C GLN A 263 -14.62 -48.43 36.39
N ILE A 264 -14.22 -47.73 37.44
CA ILE A 264 -13.72 -46.35 37.40
C ILE A 264 -12.33 -46.36 38.06
N PRO A 265 -11.28 -46.69 37.28
CA PRO A 265 -9.92 -46.81 37.79
C PRO A 265 -9.30 -45.49 38.26
N GLY A 266 -9.67 -44.35 37.68
CA GLY A 266 -9.04 -43.08 38.02
C GLY A 266 -9.98 -41.88 37.93
N PRO A 267 -9.48 -40.70 38.35
CA PRO A 267 -10.25 -39.46 38.28
C PRO A 267 -10.61 -39.06 36.84
N GLY A 268 -9.81 -39.43 35.84
CA GLY A 268 -10.15 -39.22 34.42
C GLY A 268 -11.33 -40.04 33.94
N ASP A 269 -11.54 -41.23 34.49
CA ASP A 269 -12.70 -42.06 34.19
C ASP A 269 -13.96 -41.44 34.82
N LEU A 270 -13.90 -41.00 36.09
CA LEU A 270 -15.00 -40.29 36.73
C LEU A 270 -15.34 -38.99 35.98
N GLN A 271 -14.34 -38.23 35.53
CA GLN A 271 -14.54 -37.06 34.66
C GLN A 271 -15.35 -37.42 33.42
N THR A 272 -14.95 -38.49 32.72
CA THR A 272 -15.62 -38.94 31.48
C THR A 272 -17.07 -39.36 31.73
N VAL A 273 -17.32 -40.06 32.83
CA VAL A 273 -18.68 -40.47 33.25
C VAL A 273 -19.57 -39.26 33.55
N LEU A 274 -19.08 -38.32 34.36
CA LEU A 274 -19.81 -37.09 34.68
C LEU A 274 -20.05 -36.22 33.44
N TRP A 275 -19.04 -36.05 32.60
CA TRP A 275 -19.17 -35.30 31.35
C TRP A 275 -20.21 -35.94 30.42
N THR A 276 -20.21 -37.26 30.27
CA THR A 276 -21.22 -37.98 29.46
C THR A 276 -22.62 -37.71 29.98
N PHE A 277 -22.83 -37.78 31.31
CA PHE A 277 -24.12 -37.45 31.91
C PHE A 277 -24.54 -35.99 31.62
N PHE A 278 -23.62 -35.03 31.76
CA PHE A 278 -23.92 -33.62 31.50
C PHE A 278 -24.35 -33.37 30.05
N GLN A 279 -23.65 -33.98 29.09
CA GLN A 279 -23.99 -33.86 27.68
C GLN A 279 -25.34 -34.50 27.34
N GLU A 280 -25.61 -35.71 27.85
CA GLU A 280 -26.88 -36.42 27.61
C GLU A 280 -28.09 -35.70 28.21
N ASN A 281 -27.89 -34.96 29.31
CA ASN A 281 -28.96 -34.27 30.04
C ASN A 281 -28.95 -32.74 29.86
N SER A 282 -28.13 -32.21 28.95
CA SER A 282 -27.99 -30.77 28.69
C SER A 282 -27.72 -29.94 29.96
N VAL A 283 -26.92 -30.48 30.87
CA VAL A 283 -26.47 -29.76 32.07
C VAL A 283 -25.38 -28.76 31.66
N PRO A 284 -25.50 -27.46 31.98
CA PRO A 284 -24.51 -26.44 31.62
C PRO A 284 -23.28 -26.51 32.55
N ALA A 285 -22.61 -27.66 32.56
CA ALA A 285 -21.40 -27.91 33.32
C ALA A 285 -20.42 -28.75 32.49
N THR A 286 -19.13 -28.58 32.76
CA THR A 286 -18.08 -29.45 32.22
C THR A 286 -17.22 -29.99 33.35
N THR A 287 -16.37 -30.97 33.05
CA THR A 287 -15.47 -31.55 34.04
C THR A 287 -14.03 -31.59 33.56
N SER A 288 -13.10 -31.47 34.50
CA SER A 288 -11.69 -31.77 34.31
C SER A 288 -11.19 -32.67 35.43
N SER A 289 -10.09 -33.37 35.22
CA SER A 289 -9.43 -34.15 36.25
C SER A 289 -7.96 -33.80 36.34
N GLY A 290 -7.38 -34.03 37.52
CA GLY A 290 -5.94 -33.92 37.75
C GLY A 290 -5.53 -34.80 38.92
N GLY A 291 -4.26 -35.21 38.95
CA GLY A 291 -3.80 -36.16 39.95
C GLY A 291 -2.55 -36.90 39.50
N SER A 292 -2.07 -37.81 40.33
CA SER A 292 -0.87 -38.59 40.04
C SER A 292 -1.25 -39.90 39.35
N ILE A 293 -0.70 -40.11 38.15
CA ILE A 293 -0.85 -41.34 37.35
C ILE A 293 -0.33 -42.61 38.05
N TRP A 294 0.49 -42.47 39.10
CA TRP A 294 1.18 -43.59 39.75
C TRP A 294 0.37 -44.26 40.85
N ASN A 295 -0.67 -43.61 41.36
CA ASN A 295 -1.45 -44.09 42.50
C ASN A 295 -2.97 -43.96 42.30
N ASN A 296 -3.44 -43.63 41.09
CA ASN A 296 -4.87 -43.49 40.74
C ASN A 296 -5.69 -42.58 41.68
N ILE A 297 -5.01 -41.70 42.40
CA ILE A 297 -5.60 -40.75 43.34
C ILE A 297 -5.42 -39.35 42.76
N GLY A 298 -6.48 -38.54 42.88
CA GLY A 298 -6.47 -37.19 42.33
C GLY A 298 -7.68 -36.39 42.74
N TYR A 299 -8.18 -35.59 41.81
CA TYR A 299 -9.39 -34.82 41.94
C TYR A 299 -10.13 -34.76 40.62
N VAL A 300 -11.45 -34.57 40.73
CA VAL A 300 -12.30 -34.16 39.61
C VAL A 300 -12.83 -32.78 39.92
N THR A 301 -12.70 -31.87 38.97
CA THR A 301 -13.25 -30.53 39.03
C THR A 301 -14.47 -30.45 38.17
N ILE A 302 -15.58 -30.01 38.75
CA ILE A 302 -16.80 -29.66 38.00
C ILE A 302 -16.79 -28.16 37.81
N TRP A 303 -16.95 -27.72 36.57
CA TRP A 303 -16.97 -26.33 36.16
C TRP A 303 -18.39 -25.96 35.73
N SER A 304 -18.89 -24.83 36.19
CA SER A 304 -20.14 -24.28 35.66
C SER A 304 -19.86 -23.58 34.32
N LEU A 305 -20.73 -23.81 33.33
CA LEU A 305 -20.70 -23.13 32.02
C LEU A 305 -21.68 -21.93 31.97
N GLY A 306 -22.41 -21.67 33.05
CA GLY A 306 -23.37 -20.57 33.16
C GLY A 306 -24.77 -21.01 32.79
N VAL A 307 -25.67 -20.96 33.76
CA VAL A 307 -27.10 -21.13 33.59
C VAL A 307 -27.65 -19.82 33.02
N PRO A 308 -28.36 -19.85 31.86
CA PRO A 308 -28.92 -18.64 31.28
C PRO A 308 -29.82 -17.87 32.26
N GLY A 309 -29.49 -16.58 32.47
CA GLY A 309 -30.23 -15.70 33.39
C GLY A 309 -29.68 -15.67 34.81
N GLU A 310 -28.66 -16.48 35.12
CA GLU A 310 -27.95 -16.42 36.39
C GLU A 310 -26.70 -15.52 36.29
N PRO A 311 -26.46 -14.62 37.25
CA PRO A 311 -25.39 -13.60 37.13
C PRO A 311 -24.00 -14.08 37.56
N GLU A 312 -23.89 -15.22 38.25
CA GLU A 312 -22.64 -15.71 38.82
C GLU A 312 -22.54 -17.21 38.66
N ASN A 313 -21.34 -17.71 38.36
CA ASN A 313 -21.10 -19.14 38.32
C ASN A 313 -20.77 -19.69 39.71
N ASP A 314 -21.44 -20.76 40.14
CA ASP A 314 -21.02 -21.60 41.28
C ASP A 314 -21.38 -23.07 41.02
N VAL A 315 -20.75 -23.95 41.78
CA VAL A 315 -21.04 -25.39 41.74
C VAL A 315 -21.22 -25.88 43.15
N GLN A 316 -22.36 -26.50 43.46
CA GLN A 316 -22.64 -27.08 44.75
C GLN A 316 -23.16 -28.51 44.59
N ILE A 317 -22.61 -29.43 45.38
CA ILE A 317 -23.11 -30.80 45.48
C ILE A 317 -23.79 -30.95 46.83
N SER A 318 -24.99 -31.53 46.83
CA SER A 318 -25.74 -31.88 48.03
C SER A 318 -26.49 -33.20 47.85
N ASN A 319 -27.09 -33.69 48.93
CA ASN A 319 -27.93 -34.90 48.92
C ASN A 319 -27.28 -36.15 48.29
N VAL A 320 -25.97 -36.33 48.52
CA VAL A 320 -25.23 -37.50 48.02
C VAL A 320 -25.73 -38.78 48.69
N SER A 321 -26.16 -39.75 47.90
CA SER A 321 -26.62 -41.07 48.33
C SER A 321 -25.96 -42.15 47.50
N SER A 322 -25.30 -43.11 48.15
CA SER A 322 -24.52 -44.16 47.48
C SER A 322 -24.94 -45.53 48.00
N SER A 323 -25.17 -46.48 47.08
CA SER A 323 -25.31 -47.90 47.42
C SER A 323 -23.98 -48.64 47.48
N LEU A 324 -22.87 -48.00 47.11
CA LEU A 324 -21.54 -48.61 47.09
C LEU A 324 -21.11 -49.04 48.50
N PRO A 325 -20.21 -50.04 48.63
CA PRO A 325 -19.71 -50.49 49.92
C PRO A 325 -19.19 -49.33 50.78
N GLY A 326 -19.66 -49.25 52.02
CA GLY A 326 -19.28 -48.18 52.96
C GLY A 326 -19.92 -46.83 52.67
N GLY A 327 -20.90 -46.73 51.76
CA GLY A 327 -21.52 -45.46 51.37
C GLY A 327 -20.59 -44.55 50.58
N ASN A 328 -19.57 -45.12 49.92
CA ASN A 328 -18.56 -44.37 49.18
C ASN A 328 -19.22 -43.57 48.05
N GLY A 329 -19.15 -42.23 48.11
CA GLY A 329 -19.70 -41.32 47.10
C GLY A 329 -18.64 -40.86 46.09
N MET A 330 -17.54 -41.62 45.97
CA MET A 330 -16.41 -41.30 45.09
C MET A 330 -15.71 -39.98 45.44
N GLY A 331 -15.88 -39.52 46.68
CA GLY A 331 -15.37 -38.27 47.22
C GLY A 331 -16.28 -37.06 47.00
N LEU A 332 -17.39 -37.22 46.25
CA LEU A 332 -18.42 -36.18 46.08
C LEU A 332 -19.25 -35.97 47.35
N GLU A 333 -19.27 -36.95 48.26
CA GLU A 333 -19.92 -36.86 49.57
C GLU A 333 -19.21 -35.88 50.53
N ASN A 334 -17.97 -35.49 50.21
CA ASN A 334 -17.17 -34.59 51.01
C ASN A 334 -17.27 -33.15 50.48
N ALA A 335 -16.91 -32.19 51.34
CA ALA A 335 -16.74 -30.81 50.90
C ALA A 335 -15.67 -30.71 49.81
N SER A 336 -15.85 -29.78 48.88
CA SER A 336 -14.86 -29.48 47.85
C SER A 336 -13.47 -29.22 48.47
N THR A 337 -12.44 -29.78 47.85
CA THR A 337 -11.04 -29.60 48.26
C THR A 337 -10.47 -28.24 47.85
N GLY A 338 -11.19 -27.50 47.00
CA GLY A 338 -10.78 -26.17 46.57
C GLY A 338 -11.68 -25.59 45.48
N THR A 339 -11.65 -24.26 45.38
CA THR A 339 -12.30 -23.51 44.30
C THR A 339 -11.25 -23.17 43.26
N ASN A 340 -11.47 -23.55 42.01
CA ASN A 340 -10.69 -23.09 40.86
C ASN A 340 -11.51 -22.00 40.17
N SER A 341 -11.14 -20.75 40.42
CA SER A 341 -11.88 -19.60 39.90
C SER A 341 -10.96 -18.59 39.23
N LYS A 342 -11.32 -18.21 38.01
CA LYS A 342 -10.97 -16.92 37.40
C LYS A 342 -12.26 -16.14 37.27
N PRO A 343 -12.69 -15.40 38.32
CA PRO A 343 -14.03 -14.82 38.35
C PRO A 343 -14.27 -13.85 37.20
N TYR A 344 -13.25 -13.11 36.76
CA TYR A 344 -13.35 -12.16 35.66
C TYR A 344 -12.47 -12.56 34.47
N ALA A 345 -12.99 -12.36 33.27
CA ALA A 345 -12.23 -12.59 32.04
C ALA A 345 -11.00 -11.69 31.99
N SER A 346 -9.87 -12.31 31.70
CA SER A 346 -8.60 -11.62 31.47
C SER A 346 -7.77 -12.40 30.47
N GLY A 347 -7.06 -11.66 29.62
CA GLY A 347 -6.17 -12.20 28.62
C GLY A 347 -5.15 -11.16 28.19
N SER A 348 -4.32 -11.53 27.23
CA SER A 348 -3.28 -10.66 26.71
C SER A 348 -3.20 -10.74 25.20
N VAL A 349 -2.89 -9.60 24.62
CA VAL A 349 -2.65 -9.42 23.20
C VAL A 349 -1.17 -9.08 23.02
N GLU A 350 -0.48 -9.77 22.12
CA GLU A 350 0.93 -9.49 21.85
C GLU A 350 1.09 -8.13 21.16
N PHE A 351 1.99 -7.30 21.65
CA PHE A 351 2.43 -6.10 20.93
C PHE A 351 3.87 -6.34 20.49
N ARG A 352 4.07 -6.57 19.19
CA ARG A 352 5.35 -7.05 18.66
C ARG A 352 6.30 -5.92 18.33
N GLU A 353 5.81 -4.89 17.64
CA GLU A 353 6.63 -3.78 17.20
C GLU A 353 5.81 -2.48 17.09
N PRO A 354 6.48 -1.31 17.12
CA PRO A 354 5.86 -0.02 16.82
C PRO A 354 5.23 0.00 15.43
N PHE A 355 4.12 0.73 15.27
CA PHE A 355 3.54 0.96 13.95
C PHE A 355 2.95 2.37 13.81
N LEU A 356 2.83 2.83 12.57
CA LEU A 356 2.27 4.13 12.20
C LEU A 356 0.83 3.95 11.70
N MET A 357 -0.06 4.85 12.12
CA MET A 357 -1.39 4.99 11.53
C MET A 357 -1.40 6.21 10.60
N SER A 358 -1.49 5.97 9.29
CA SER A 358 -1.61 7.01 8.25
C SER A 358 -3.00 7.65 8.25
N ASP A 359 -3.16 8.75 7.51
CA ASP A 359 -4.45 9.45 7.38
C ASP A 359 -5.54 8.58 6.73
N THR A 360 -5.15 7.55 5.97
CA THR A 360 -6.07 6.62 5.31
C THR A 360 -6.30 5.33 6.08
N ASP A 361 -5.54 5.11 7.15
CA ASP A 361 -5.57 3.85 7.87
C ASP A 361 -6.74 3.79 8.86
N SER A 362 -7.32 2.60 9.00
CA SER A 362 -8.27 2.34 10.06
C SER A 362 -8.20 0.91 10.56
N ILE A 363 -8.54 0.65 11.82
CA ILE A 363 -8.68 -0.70 12.38
C ILE A 363 -10.10 -0.86 12.88
N SER A 364 -10.89 -1.70 12.21
CA SER A 364 -12.24 -2.03 12.61
C SER A 364 -12.31 -3.36 13.33
N PHE A 365 -13.21 -3.46 14.32
CA PHE A 365 -13.49 -4.69 15.04
C PHE A 365 -14.85 -4.61 15.72
N ASP A 366 -15.45 -5.76 15.96
CA ASP A 366 -16.65 -5.92 16.77
C ASP A 366 -16.25 -6.38 18.17
N LEU A 367 -16.72 -5.67 19.19
CA LEU A 367 -16.48 -6.01 20.58
C LEU A 367 -17.78 -6.45 21.25
N GLN A 368 -17.76 -7.65 21.82
CA GLN A 368 -18.76 -8.11 22.78
C GLN A 368 -18.11 -8.18 24.16
N VAL A 369 -18.79 -7.65 25.18
CA VAL A 369 -18.39 -7.79 26.58
C VAL A 369 -19.55 -8.43 27.34
N SER A 370 -19.23 -9.48 28.08
CA SER A 370 -20.15 -10.30 28.86
C SER A 370 -21.37 -10.75 28.04
N ASP A 371 -22.57 -10.75 28.62
CA ASP A 371 -23.82 -11.09 27.92
C ASP A 371 -24.36 -9.94 27.03
N GLY A 372 -23.56 -8.91 26.77
CA GLY A 372 -23.91 -7.79 25.91
C GLY A 372 -24.00 -8.17 24.42
N THR A 373 -24.54 -7.28 23.60
CA THR A 373 -24.51 -7.41 22.14
C THR A 373 -23.19 -6.90 21.58
N ALA A 374 -22.67 -7.55 20.53
CA ALA A 374 -21.48 -7.06 19.83
C ALA A 374 -21.70 -5.66 19.23
N VAL A 375 -20.74 -4.75 19.45
CA VAL A 375 -20.74 -3.37 18.94
C VAL A 375 -19.50 -3.15 18.10
N SER A 376 -19.66 -2.56 16.91
CA SER A 376 -18.56 -2.25 15.99
C SER A 376 -17.82 -0.97 16.39
N TYR A 377 -16.50 -1.01 16.33
CA TYR A 377 -15.58 0.09 16.56
C TYR A 377 -14.60 0.23 15.39
N THR A 378 -14.12 1.45 15.16
CA THR A 378 -13.06 1.75 14.20
C THR A 378 -12.04 2.68 14.83
N LEU A 379 -10.77 2.28 14.91
CA LEU A 379 -9.63 3.13 15.27
C LEU A 379 -9.10 3.82 14.01
N THR A 380 -8.73 5.08 14.13
CA THR A 380 -8.17 5.92 13.06
C THR A 380 -6.98 6.72 13.58
N ARG A 381 -6.18 7.31 12.69
CA ARG A 381 -5.08 8.19 13.10
C ARG A 381 -5.54 9.30 14.04
N ALA A 382 -6.72 9.88 13.79
CA ALA A 382 -7.31 10.90 14.66
C ALA A 382 -7.55 10.39 16.09
N ASP A 383 -7.91 9.12 16.25
CA ASP A 383 -8.05 8.50 17.58
C ASP A 383 -6.68 8.31 18.25
N VAL A 384 -5.64 7.95 17.50
CA VAL A 384 -4.26 7.85 17.99
C VAL A 384 -3.77 9.20 18.50
N GLU A 385 -3.87 10.24 17.67
CA GLU A 385 -3.43 11.59 18.02
C GLU A 385 -4.24 12.15 19.21
N ALA A 386 -5.55 11.86 19.29
CA ALA A 386 -6.39 12.27 20.40
C ALA A 386 -6.07 11.54 21.71
N ALA A 387 -5.75 10.24 21.64
CA ALA A 387 -5.46 9.43 22.82
C ALA A 387 -4.07 9.69 23.39
N LEU A 388 -3.06 9.85 22.52
CA LEU A 388 -1.65 9.93 22.90
C LEU A 388 -1.09 11.36 22.90
N GLY A 389 -1.71 12.28 22.16
CA GLY A 389 -1.27 13.68 22.07
C GLY A 389 -0.01 13.89 21.24
N ASN A 390 0.47 12.86 20.53
CA ASN A 390 1.55 12.91 19.55
C ASN A 390 0.94 13.09 18.16
N GLY A 391 1.15 14.25 17.51
CA GLY A 391 0.60 14.52 16.17
C GLY A 391 1.28 13.74 15.02
N ASP A 392 1.89 12.60 15.32
CA ASP A 392 2.65 11.77 14.40
C ASP A 392 1.89 10.51 13.97
N GLY A 393 0.84 10.11 14.70
CA GLY A 393 0.05 8.89 14.42
C GLY A 393 0.78 7.60 14.82
N ILE A 394 1.87 7.69 15.59
CA ILE A 394 2.71 6.54 15.93
C ILE A 394 2.23 5.89 17.23
N ILE A 395 2.13 4.56 17.21
CA ILE A 395 1.90 3.73 18.39
C ILE A 395 3.21 3.00 18.67
N ALA A 396 4.01 3.52 19.61
CA ALA A 396 5.38 3.08 19.82
C ALA A 396 5.50 1.89 20.78
N THR A 397 4.56 1.76 21.71
CA THR A 397 4.64 0.77 22.80
C THR A 397 3.30 0.11 23.09
N SER A 398 3.34 -1.02 23.79
CA SER A 398 2.14 -1.66 24.33
C SER A 398 1.36 -0.74 25.28
N SER A 399 2.04 0.20 25.96
CA SER A 399 1.39 1.22 26.79
C SER A 399 0.62 2.24 25.96
N ASP A 400 1.15 2.62 24.79
CA ASP A 400 0.46 3.51 23.86
C ASP A 400 -0.79 2.82 23.30
N MET A 401 -0.67 1.56 22.90
CA MET A 401 -1.81 0.76 22.44
C MET A 401 -2.87 0.58 23.53
N ALA A 402 -2.47 0.32 24.77
CA ALA A 402 -3.40 0.25 25.89
C ALA A 402 -4.12 1.58 26.14
N THR A 403 -3.43 2.71 25.98
CA THR A 403 -4.00 4.05 26.11
C THR A 403 -5.01 4.34 25.00
N LEU A 404 -4.67 4.00 23.75
CA LEU A 404 -5.56 4.10 22.60
C LEU A 404 -6.84 3.28 22.79
N LEU A 405 -6.71 2.01 23.18
CA LEU A 405 -7.86 1.14 23.41
C LEU A 405 -8.72 1.63 24.58
N SER A 406 -8.09 2.11 25.66
CA SER A 406 -8.80 2.73 26.80
C SER A 406 -9.57 3.98 26.39
N TYR A 407 -9.00 4.79 25.50
CA TYR A 407 -9.66 5.98 24.95
C TYR A 407 -10.87 5.60 24.09
N LYS A 408 -10.69 4.70 23.11
CA LYS A 408 -11.74 4.35 22.15
C LYS A 408 -12.88 3.55 22.79
N LEU A 409 -12.54 2.65 23.70
CA LEU A 409 -13.49 1.73 24.35
C LEU A 409 -13.91 2.20 25.74
N ALA A 410 -13.76 3.51 26.01
CA ALA A 410 -14.18 4.12 27.26
C ALA A 410 -15.66 3.79 27.57
N GLY A 411 -15.91 3.30 28.78
CA GLY A 411 -17.25 2.95 29.25
C GLY A 411 -17.74 1.55 28.86
N GLN A 412 -16.98 0.76 28.09
CA GLN A 412 -17.33 -0.64 27.80
C GLN A 412 -17.01 -1.61 28.94
N GLY A 413 -16.42 -1.12 30.04
CA GLY A 413 -16.07 -1.95 31.20
C GLY A 413 -14.89 -2.88 30.95
N LEU A 414 -13.93 -2.46 30.11
CA LEU A 414 -12.65 -3.14 29.93
C LEU A 414 -11.51 -2.27 30.45
N VAL A 415 -10.54 -2.92 31.09
CA VAL A 415 -9.28 -2.31 31.54
C VAL A 415 -8.15 -2.81 30.66
N PHE A 416 -7.43 -1.88 30.05
CA PHE A 416 -6.26 -2.17 29.23
C PHE A 416 -5.00 -1.75 29.98
N THR A 417 -3.99 -2.62 30.01
CA THR A 417 -2.70 -2.32 30.67
C THR A 417 -1.54 -2.77 29.79
N GLY A 418 -0.66 -1.84 29.43
CA GLY A 418 0.57 -2.14 28.69
C GLY A 418 1.61 -2.83 29.57
N GLY A 419 2.26 -3.86 29.04
CA GLY A 419 3.35 -4.58 29.69
C GLY A 419 4.40 -5.07 28.69
N SER A 420 5.43 -5.77 29.19
CA SER A 420 6.55 -6.24 28.38
C SER A 420 6.20 -7.35 27.37
N ALA A 421 5.06 -8.02 27.55
CA ALA A 421 4.56 -9.08 26.67
C ALA A 421 3.42 -8.61 25.74
N GLY A 422 3.00 -7.35 25.83
CA GLY A 422 1.89 -6.79 25.07
C GLY A 422 0.84 -6.07 25.93
N VAL A 423 -0.41 -6.03 25.47
CA VAL A 423 -1.53 -5.38 26.15
C VAL A 423 -2.34 -6.43 26.91
N SER A 424 -2.44 -6.28 28.24
CA SER A 424 -3.37 -7.07 29.06
C SER A 424 -4.75 -6.45 29.00
N ILE A 425 -5.77 -7.29 28.83
CA ILE A 425 -7.18 -6.92 28.77
C ILE A 425 -7.89 -7.64 29.91
N SER A 426 -8.65 -6.93 30.72
CA SER A 426 -9.49 -7.53 31.77
C SER A 426 -10.83 -6.82 31.88
N VAL A 427 -11.88 -7.58 32.21
CA VAL A 427 -13.19 -7.01 32.52
C VAL A 427 -13.14 -6.22 33.83
N ASP A 428 -13.72 -5.02 33.84
CA ASP A 428 -13.84 -4.16 35.02
C ASP A 428 -15.05 -4.59 35.86
N PRO A 429 -14.83 -5.12 37.08
CA PRO A 429 -15.91 -5.61 37.95
C PRO A 429 -16.84 -4.50 38.47
N SER A 430 -16.45 -3.22 38.35
CA SER A 430 -17.31 -2.09 38.74
C SER A 430 -18.39 -1.77 37.72
N VAL A 431 -18.18 -2.17 36.45
CA VAL A 431 -19.12 -1.98 35.35
C VAL A 431 -19.87 -3.30 35.06
N HIS A 432 -19.13 -4.41 35.06
CA HIS A 432 -19.59 -5.75 34.73
C HIS A 432 -19.32 -6.70 35.92
N PRO A 433 -20.22 -6.73 36.92
CA PRO A 433 -20.01 -7.47 38.16
C PRO A 433 -20.22 -9.00 38.04
N GLU A 434 -20.81 -9.46 36.94
CA GLU A 434 -20.99 -10.89 36.65
C GLU A 434 -19.66 -11.64 36.64
N THR A 435 -19.70 -12.92 37.02
CA THR A 435 -18.50 -13.74 37.20
C THR A 435 -18.57 -15.05 36.44
N GLY A 436 -17.43 -15.71 36.27
CA GLY A 436 -17.35 -17.01 35.60
C GLY A 436 -17.54 -16.88 34.08
N SER A 437 -18.34 -17.75 33.47
CA SER A 437 -18.53 -17.76 32.02
C SER A 437 -19.29 -16.53 31.51
N HIS A 438 -20.11 -15.90 32.37
CA HIS A 438 -20.80 -14.64 32.07
C HIS A 438 -19.85 -13.45 32.00
N SER A 439 -18.72 -13.49 32.72
CA SER A 439 -17.63 -12.53 32.52
C SER A 439 -16.82 -12.98 31.31
N ASN A 440 -17.04 -12.38 30.16
CA ASN A 440 -16.26 -12.66 28.96
C ASN A 440 -16.02 -11.40 28.14
N TYR A 441 -15.07 -11.46 27.22
CA TYR A 441 -14.99 -10.48 26.15
C TYR A 441 -14.56 -11.20 24.87
N THR A 442 -15.09 -10.75 23.75
CA THR A 442 -14.77 -11.30 22.43
C THR A 442 -14.55 -10.14 21.47
N PHE A 443 -13.35 -10.06 20.91
CA PHE A 443 -13.09 -9.29 19.71
C PHE A 443 -13.36 -10.19 18.51
N SER A 444 -14.16 -9.70 17.56
CA SER A 444 -14.51 -10.43 16.34
C SER A 444 -14.48 -9.48 15.15
N ASN A 445 -14.47 -10.02 13.93
CA ASN A 445 -14.39 -9.21 12.71
C ASN A 445 -13.27 -8.15 12.76
N VAL A 446 -12.11 -8.49 13.34
CA VAL A 446 -10.99 -7.55 13.39
C VAL A 446 -10.36 -7.44 12.00
N HIS A 447 -10.32 -6.24 11.43
CA HIS A 447 -9.69 -5.97 10.15
C HIS A 447 -9.13 -4.55 10.08
N GLY A 448 -7.98 -4.38 9.42
CA GLY A 448 -7.45 -3.07 9.06
C GLY A 448 -7.90 -2.65 7.65
N SER A 449 -8.19 -1.37 7.45
CA SER A 449 -7.99 -0.69 6.17
C SER A 449 -6.56 -0.20 6.20
N VAL A 450 -5.59 -1.09 6.01
CA VAL A 450 -4.19 -0.69 5.79
C VAL A 450 -3.93 -0.88 4.30
N THR A 451 -3.48 0.18 3.64
CA THR A 451 -3.09 0.17 2.22
C THR A 451 -2.10 -0.97 1.97
N SER A 452 -2.41 -1.89 1.05
CA SER A 452 -1.61 -3.00 0.47
C SER A 452 -0.56 -3.78 1.31
N SER A 453 -0.39 -3.56 2.61
CA SER A 453 0.88 -3.77 3.33
C SER A 453 1.01 -5.11 4.06
N ASP A 454 -0.07 -5.86 4.24
CA ASP A 454 -0.04 -7.16 4.94
C ASP A 454 -0.10 -8.39 4.01
N LEU A 455 -0.58 -8.19 2.78
CA LEU A 455 -0.69 -9.25 1.78
C LEU A 455 0.50 -9.12 0.82
N ASP A 456 1.26 -10.19 0.63
CA ASP A 456 2.18 -10.27 -0.52
C ASP A 456 1.39 -10.91 -1.67
N PHE A 457 1.24 -10.19 -2.77
CA PHE A 457 0.50 -10.64 -3.95
C PHE A 457 0.99 -12.01 -4.44
N LEU A 458 2.31 -12.23 -4.38
CA LEU A 458 2.92 -13.49 -4.82
C LEU A 458 2.61 -14.65 -3.87
N SER A 459 2.31 -14.35 -2.60
CA SER A 459 2.02 -15.33 -1.55
C SER A 459 0.56 -15.83 -1.52
N ILE A 460 -0.35 -15.23 -2.30
CA ILE A 460 -1.77 -15.58 -2.28
C ILE A 460 -2.00 -17.07 -2.62
N ASP A 461 -2.54 -17.85 -1.69
CA ASP A 461 -2.81 -19.28 -1.85
C ASP A 461 -4.23 -19.66 -1.37
N VAL A 462 -5.08 -20.10 -2.30
CA VAL A 462 -6.48 -20.51 -2.01
C VAL A 462 -6.63 -21.98 -1.62
N THR A 463 -5.55 -22.77 -1.59
CA THR A 463 -5.61 -24.21 -1.26
C THR A 463 -5.59 -24.50 0.24
N GLY A 464 -5.15 -23.54 1.06
CA GLY A 464 -5.08 -23.64 2.52
C GLY A 464 -6.37 -23.24 3.25
N SER A 465 -6.33 -23.23 4.59
CA SER A 465 -7.43 -22.76 5.46
C SER A 465 -7.52 -21.23 5.58
N ALA A 466 -6.86 -20.50 4.68
CA ALA A 466 -6.79 -19.04 4.71
C ALA A 466 -8.11 -18.40 4.26
N ASN A 467 -8.46 -17.26 4.85
CA ASN A 467 -9.71 -16.57 4.55
C ASN A 467 -9.62 -15.85 3.20
N VAL A 468 -10.26 -16.41 2.17
CA VAL A 468 -10.33 -15.83 0.81
C VAL A 468 -10.97 -14.42 0.81
N GLY A 469 -11.86 -14.14 1.76
CA GLY A 469 -12.43 -12.81 1.95
C GLY A 469 -11.39 -11.76 2.32
N TRP A 470 -10.42 -12.10 3.18
CA TRP A 470 -9.30 -11.22 3.51
C TRP A 470 -8.38 -10.99 2.31
N MET A 471 -8.11 -12.03 1.51
CA MET A 471 -7.33 -11.89 0.27
C MET A 471 -8.00 -10.96 -0.75
N LEU A 472 -9.32 -11.02 -0.87
CA LEU A 472 -10.08 -10.13 -1.75
C LEU A 472 -10.01 -8.66 -1.29
N VAL A 473 -10.03 -8.41 0.01
CA VAL A 473 -9.86 -7.05 0.57
C VAL A 473 -8.44 -6.55 0.34
N GLY A 474 -7.42 -7.37 0.62
CA GLY A 474 -6.02 -6.99 0.39
C GLY A 474 -5.72 -6.71 -1.08
N LEU A 475 -6.24 -7.55 -1.99
CA LEU A 475 -6.11 -7.34 -3.43
C LEU A 475 -6.85 -6.09 -3.92
N GLU A 476 -8.00 -5.76 -3.33
CA GLU A 476 -8.70 -4.50 -3.64
C GLU A 476 -7.87 -3.28 -3.24
N GLY A 477 -7.20 -3.33 -2.07
CA GLY A 477 -6.26 -2.31 -1.64
C GLY A 477 -5.10 -2.16 -2.64
N MET A 478 -4.43 -3.27 -2.98
CA MET A 478 -3.38 -3.28 -4.01
C MET A 478 -3.86 -2.70 -5.34
N LEU A 479 -5.06 -3.07 -5.80
CA LEU A 479 -5.62 -2.55 -7.04
C LEU A 479 -5.81 -1.03 -6.97
N GLN A 480 -6.32 -0.52 -5.85
CA GLN A 480 -6.48 0.93 -5.64
C GLN A 480 -5.13 1.65 -5.64
N ASP A 481 -4.11 1.08 -5.02
CA ASP A 481 -2.76 1.66 -4.97
C ASP A 481 -2.08 1.64 -6.34
N VAL A 482 -2.22 0.56 -7.12
CA VAL A 482 -1.75 0.52 -8.51
C VAL A 482 -2.49 1.54 -9.37
N VAL A 483 -3.81 1.71 -9.20
CA VAL A 483 -4.60 2.74 -9.90
C VAL A 483 -4.17 4.15 -9.50
N ALA A 484 -3.86 4.39 -8.22
CA ALA A 484 -3.33 5.66 -7.74
C ALA A 484 -1.96 5.97 -8.36
N GLY A 485 -1.07 4.99 -8.41
CA GLY A 485 0.22 5.09 -9.08
C GLY A 485 0.11 5.34 -10.59
N ALA A 486 -0.80 4.64 -11.27
CA ALA A 486 -1.09 4.87 -12.69
C ALA A 486 -1.63 6.29 -12.94
N SER A 487 -2.50 6.77 -12.05
CA SER A 487 -3.04 8.14 -12.11
C SER A 487 -1.95 9.19 -11.88
N TYR A 488 -1.02 8.92 -10.97
CA TYR A 488 0.15 9.77 -10.73
C TYR A 488 1.03 9.86 -11.98
N LEU A 489 1.40 8.73 -12.60
CA LEU A 489 2.16 8.71 -13.84
C LEU A 489 1.42 9.39 -14.99
N GLY A 490 0.12 9.17 -15.15
CA GLY A 490 -0.69 9.83 -16.20
C GLY A 490 -0.75 11.35 -16.02
N ALA A 491 -0.78 11.86 -14.79
CA ALA A 491 -0.67 13.29 -14.52
C ALA A 491 0.71 13.85 -14.90
N MET A 492 1.78 13.08 -14.66
CA MET A 492 3.14 13.45 -15.05
C MET A 492 3.31 13.46 -16.57
N GLU A 493 2.80 12.45 -17.28
CA GLU A 493 2.76 12.38 -18.75
C GLU A 493 2.13 13.65 -19.30
N LYS A 494 0.91 13.99 -18.86
CA LYS A 494 0.19 15.19 -19.33
C LYS A 494 0.96 16.48 -19.07
N ARG A 495 1.67 16.57 -17.95
CA ARG A 495 2.52 17.72 -17.64
C ARG A 495 3.73 17.81 -18.58
N ILE A 496 4.39 16.69 -18.88
CA ILE A 496 5.53 16.62 -19.79
C ILE A 496 5.08 16.93 -21.22
N ASP A 497 3.95 16.40 -21.67
CA ASP A 497 3.34 16.68 -22.97
C ASP A 497 3.13 18.18 -23.19
N LEU A 498 2.50 18.86 -22.20
CA LEU A 498 2.26 20.30 -22.25
C LEU A 498 3.56 21.10 -22.34
N GLN A 499 4.60 20.67 -21.63
CA GLN A 499 5.91 21.34 -21.65
C GLN A 499 6.65 21.09 -22.97
N SER A 500 6.56 19.89 -23.52
CA SER A 500 7.10 19.54 -24.83
C SER A 500 6.45 20.38 -25.93
N GLU A 501 5.11 20.48 -25.93
CA GLU A 501 4.37 21.30 -26.89
C GLU A 501 4.71 22.79 -26.77
N PHE A 502 4.84 23.30 -25.54
CA PHE A 502 5.28 24.67 -25.30
C PHE A 502 6.70 24.93 -25.82
N SER A 503 7.64 24.01 -25.56
CA SER A 503 9.03 24.11 -26.03
C SER A 503 9.12 24.10 -27.55
N LEU A 504 8.36 23.23 -28.23
CA LEU A 504 8.26 23.18 -29.68
C LEU A 504 7.72 24.51 -30.25
N LYS A 505 6.60 25.01 -29.70
CA LYS A 505 6.02 26.31 -30.12
C LYS A 505 6.97 27.48 -29.90
N MET A 506 7.72 27.48 -28.80
CA MET A 506 8.73 28.51 -28.54
C MET A 506 9.89 28.41 -29.53
N THR A 507 10.36 27.20 -29.83
CA THR A 507 11.43 26.96 -30.82
C THR A 507 11.02 27.45 -32.21
N ASP A 508 9.78 27.17 -32.63
CA ASP A 508 9.22 27.68 -33.89
C ASP A 508 9.12 29.21 -33.91
N THR A 509 8.68 29.80 -32.79
CA THR A 509 8.58 31.26 -32.66
C THR A 509 9.95 31.93 -32.70
N ILE A 510 10.95 31.33 -32.05
CA ILE A 510 12.35 31.78 -32.11
C ILE A 510 12.87 31.67 -33.54
N ALA A 511 12.62 30.57 -34.24
CA ALA A 511 13.05 30.38 -35.63
C ALA A 511 12.44 31.44 -36.55
N GLN A 512 11.13 31.72 -36.43
CA GLN A 512 10.46 32.80 -37.17
C GLN A 512 10.99 34.18 -36.79
N GLY A 513 11.26 34.42 -35.51
CA GLY A 513 11.82 35.67 -35.00
C GLY A 513 13.22 35.94 -35.55
N VAL A 514 14.09 34.92 -35.55
CA VAL A 514 15.41 34.96 -36.20
C VAL A 514 15.23 35.29 -37.67
N GLY A 515 14.35 34.57 -38.39
CA GLY A 515 14.15 34.79 -39.82
C GLY A 515 13.74 36.22 -40.14
N ARG A 516 12.82 36.81 -39.37
CA ARG A 516 12.43 38.23 -39.53
C ARG A 516 13.58 39.23 -39.34
N LEU A 517 14.55 38.90 -38.49
CA LEU A 517 15.70 39.78 -38.23
C LEU A 517 16.73 39.71 -39.36
N VAL A 518 17.02 38.50 -39.85
CA VAL A 518 18.22 38.27 -40.67
C VAL A 518 17.97 37.68 -42.05
N ASP A 519 16.79 37.17 -42.37
CA ASP A 519 16.51 36.62 -43.70
C ASP A 519 16.34 37.73 -44.74
N ALA A 520 16.75 37.41 -45.96
CA ALA A 520 16.54 38.25 -47.13
C ALA A 520 15.18 37.91 -47.78
N ASP A 521 14.49 38.93 -48.29
CA ASP A 521 13.38 38.71 -49.21
C ASP A 521 13.97 38.27 -50.55
N MET A 522 13.82 36.98 -50.86
CA MET A 522 14.41 36.38 -52.05
C MET A 522 13.80 36.92 -53.34
N GLU A 523 12.54 37.38 -53.33
CA GLU A 523 11.91 37.97 -54.51
C GLU A 523 12.48 39.37 -54.77
N GLU A 524 12.62 40.18 -53.71
CA GLU A 524 13.24 41.51 -53.80
C GLU A 524 14.72 41.40 -54.20
N GLU A 525 15.51 40.58 -53.52
CA GLU A 525 16.95 40.47 -53.79
C GLU A 525 17.22 39.81 -55.16
N SER A 526 16.38 38.87 -55.63
CA SER A 526 16.51 38.30 -56.99
C SER A 526 16.19 39.33 -58.08
N SER A 527 15.14 40.14 -57.90
CA SER A 527 14.82 41.22 -58.83
C SER A 527 15.93 42.28 -58.87
N ARG A 528 16.51 42.59 -57.70
CA ARG A 528 17.64 43.51 -57.57
C ARG A 528 18.91 42.97 -58.21
N LEU A 529 19.17 41.66 -58.08
CA LEU A 529 20.32 41.01 -58.70
C LEU A 529 20.23 41.11 -60.23
N ALA A 530 19.07 40.82 -60.81
CA ALA A 530 18.84 40.95 -62.24
C ALA A 530 19.01 42.41 -62.73
N ALA A 531 18.49 43.37 -61.98
CA ALA A 531 18.66 44.80 -62.28
C ALA A 531 20.14 45.23 -62.24
N GLN A 532 20.89 44.80 -61.22
CA GLN A 532 22.33 45.12 -61.10
C GLN A 532 23.18 44.43 -62.18
N GLN A 533 22.85 43.20 -62.57
CA GLN A 533 23.50 42.53 -63.69
C GLN A 533 23.29 43.32 -65.00
N THR A 534 22.07 43.81 -65.21
CA THR A 534 21.75 44.68 -66.36
C THR A 534 22.52 46.00 -66.30
N GLN A 535 22.59 46.65 -65.14
CA GLN A 535 23.38 47.87 -64.94
C GLN A 535 24.87 47.65 -65.16
N GLN A 536 25.43 46.51 -64.76
CA GLN A 536 26.83 46.15 -64.99
C GLN A 536 27.11 46.07 -66.50
N GLN A 537 26.24 45.41 -67.27
CA GLN A 537 26.37 45.33 -68.73
C GLN A 537 26.33 46.73 -69.37
N LEU A 538 25.41 47.59 -68.95
CA LEU A 538 25.32 48.98 -69.43
C LEU A 538 26.53 49.83 -69.03
N ALA A 539 27.09 49.63 -67.84
CA ALA A 539 28.27 50.34 -67.36
C ALA A 539 29.55 49.89 -68.06
N ILE A 540 29.68 48.61 -68.41
CA ILE A 540 30.77 48.09 -69.27
C ILE A 540 30.66 48.72 -70.67
N GLN A 541 29.45 48.79 -71.24
CA GLN A 541 29.23 49.46 -72.52
C GLN A 541 29.58 50.95 -72.44
N SER A 542 29.14 51.65 -71.40
CA SER A 542 29.44 53.08 -71.17
C SER A 542 30.94 53.33 -70.98
N LEU A 543 31.65 52.45 -70.27
CA LEU A 543 33.10 52.51 -70.12
C LEU A 543 33.83 52.27 -71.45
N SER A 544 33.34 51.33 -72.27
CA SER A 544 33.85 51.10 -73.64
C SER A 544 33.69 52.33 -74.53
N ILE A 545 32.51 52.97 -74.49
CA ILE A 545 32.22 54.23 -75.21
C ILE A 545 33.11 55.38 -74.69
N ALA A 546 33.23 55.54 -73.37
CA ALA A 546 34.06 56.59 -72.77
C ALA A 546 35.56 56.39 -73.08
N ASN A 547 36.02 55.15 -73.24
CA ASN A 547 37.40 54.84 -73.69
C ASN A 547 37.61 55.02 -75.20
N ALA A 548 36.55 54.96 -76.02
CA ALA A 548 36.62 55.21 -77.46
C ALA A 548 36.62 56.72 -77.80
N ALA A 549 36.04 57.57 -76.96
CA ALA A 549 35.91 59.01 -77.21
C ALA A 549 37.26 59.74 -77.46
N PRO A 550 38.36 59.50 -76.71
CA PRO A 550 39.66 60.11 -77.01
C PRO A 550 40.27 59.67 -78.35
N LYS A 551 39.96 58.46 -78.83
CA LYS A 551 40.44 57.96 -80.13
C LYS A 551 39.80 58.70 -81.32
N GLY A 552 38.53 59.06 -81.19
CA GLY A 552 37.84 59.88 -82.20
C GLY A 552 38.38 61.32 -82.30
N VAL A 553 38.96 61.85 -81.21
CA VAL A 553 39.62 63.16 -81.21
C VAL A 553 41.04 63.06 -81.80
N LEU A 554 41.77 61.96 -81.56
CA LEU A 554 43.09 61.72 -82.18
C LEU A 554 43.02 61.59 -83.70
N THR A 555 41.91 61.07 -84.26
CA THR A 555 41.69 61.04 -85.73
C THR A 555 41.38 62.41 -86.35
N LEU A 556 41.07 63.42 -85.53
CA LEU A 556 40.80 64.80 -85.98
C LEU A 556 42.04 65.71 -85.92
N PHE A 557 43.11 65.29 -85.23
CA PHE A 557 44.34 66.06 -85.03
C PHE A 557 45.63 65.29 -85.35
N GLY A 558 45.53 64.11 -85.98
CA GLY A 558 46.64 63.27 -86.42
C GLY A 558 46.79 63.26 -87.94
#